data_AF-A0AAD7SHY0-F1
#
_entry.id   AF-A0AAD7SHY0-F1
#
_cell.length_a   1.000
_cell.length_b   1.000
_cell.length_c   1.000
_cell.angle_alpha   90.00
_cell.angle_beta   90.00
_cell.angle_gamma   90.00
#
_symmetry.space_group_name_H-M   'P 1'
#
loop_
_entity.id
_entity.type
_entity.pdbx_description
1 polymer ?
#
loop_
_entity_poly.entity_id
_entity_poly.type
_entity_poly.pdbx_seq_one_letter_code
_entity_poly.pdbx_strand_id
1 'polypeptide(L)'
;MKHDPPAIWAQLQPVLQFLKENHPRIQKLFFISDGPTMQYRGKKNFYLLSTILFQMGFTAANWSFLEAGHGKGPADGVGATMKRTADSQVARGTDIPTAKALYDTLLPLTNVKLLYVEEDQINRVSTLLPKELTTIKGALEVKVMHNIGRNRFFWPRLEDKIRLD
;
A
#
# COMPACT_ATOMS: atom_id res chain seq x y z
N MET A 1 -1.98 -11.41 11.52
CA MET A 1 -1.57 -10.23 10.73
C MET A 1 -2.80 -9.37 10.49
N LYS A 2 -2.78 -8.07 10.81
CA LYS A 2 -3.90 -7.17 10.48
C LYS A 2 -3.86 -6.92 8.98
N HIS A 3 -4.97 -7.16 8.28
CA HIS A 3 -5.11 -6.95 6.84
C HIS A 3 -5.94 -5.70 6.52
N ASP A 4 -6.03 -4.76 7.46
CA ASP A 4 -6.79 -3.54 7.33
C ASP A 4 -5.98 -2.44 6.64
N PRO A 5 -6.64 -1.40 6.08
CA PRO A 5 -5.95 -0.34 5.35
C PRO A 5 -4.79 0.34 6.10
N PRO A 6 -4.83 0.57 7.44
CA PRO A 6 -3.67 1.06 8.18
C PRO A 6 -2.41 0.22 8.04
N ALA A 7 -2.53 -1.11 8.07
CA ALA A 7 -1.37 -2.00 7.90
C ALA A 7 -0.77 -1.88 6.50
N ILE A 8 -1.62 -1.76 5.47
CA ILE A 8 -1.17 -1.53 4.09
C ILE A 8 -0.39 -0.21 3.99
N TRP A 9 -0.93 0.87 4.55
CA TRP A 9 -0.30 2.18 4.49
C TRP A 9 0.98 2.27 5.32
N ALA A 10 1.06 1.58 6.46
CA ALA A 10 2.29 1.45 7.22
C ALA A 10 3.39 0.72 6.43
N GLN A 11 3.02 -0.28 5.62
CA GLN A 11 3.96 -0.96 4.71
C GLN A 11 4.34 -0.10 3.50
N LEU A 12 3.44 0.74 3.00
CA LEU A 12 3.72 1.66 1.89
C LEU A 12 4.60 2.84 2.30
N GLN A 13 4.48 3.34 3.54
CA GLN A 13 5.19 4.54 4.00
C GLN A 13 6.73 4.47 3.77
N PRO A 14 7.45 3.41 4.17
CA PRO A 14 8.88 3.29 3.90
C PRO A 14 9.22 3.30 2.40
N VAL A 15 8.37 2.70 1.57
CA VAL A 15 8.55 2.67 0.10
C VAL A 15 8.41 4.08 -0.46
N LEU A 16 7.37 4.81 -0.04
CA LEU A 16 7.11 6.18 -0.46
C LEU A 16 8.21 7.14 -0.01
N GLN A 17 8.71 6.96 1.22
CA GLN A 17 9.82 7.73 1.76
C GLN A 17 11.10 7.49 0.95
N PHE A 18 11.42 6.23 0.67
CA PHE A 18 12.54 5.86 -0.20
C PHE A 18 12.43 6.53 -1.58
N LEU A 19 11.25 6.53 -2.19
CA LEU A 19 11.02 7.19 -3.48
C LEU A 19 11.26 8.70 -3.41
N LYS A 20 10.84 9.37 -2.34
CA LYS A 20 11.06 10.81 -2.17
C LYS A 20 12.52 11.17 -1.97
N GLU A 21 13.24 10.39 -1.17
CA GLU A 21 14.65 10.63 -0.87
C GLU A 21 15.55 10.35 -2.09
N ASN A 22 15.30 9.25 -2.81
CA ASN A 22 16.17 8.79 -3.88
C ASN A 22 15.74 9.28 -5.27
N HIS A 23 14.47 9.65 -5.42
CA HIS A 23 13.88 10.10 -6.68
C HIS A 23 12.97 11.32 -6.49
N PRO A 24 13.50 12.47 -6.02
CA PRO A 24 12.71 13.64 -5.63
C PRO A 24 11.87 14.26 -6.77
N ARG A 25 12.23 13.97 -8.03
CA ARG A 25 11.47 14.38 -9.22
C ARG A 25 10.15 13.63 -9.39
N ILE A 26 9.94 12.51 -8.69
CA ILE A 26 8.68 11.77 -8.74
C ILE A 26 7.60 12.57 -8.00
N GLN A 27 6.62 13.02 -8.78
CA GLN A 27 5.49 13.79 -8.30
C GLN A 27 4.17 13.02 -8.33
N LYS A 28 4.04 12.06 -9.26
CA LYS A 28 2.79 11.35 -9.52
C LYS A 28 2.98 9.85 -9.28
N LEU A 29 2.01 9.24 -8.62
CA LEU A 29 2.02 7.81 -8.30
C LEU A 29 0.89 7.07 -9.00
N PHE A 30 1.18 5.86 -9.48
CA PHE A 30 0.20 4.97 -10.09
C PHE A 30 0.30 3.60 -9.41
N PHE A 31 -0.69 3.27 -8.60
CA PHE A 31 -0.86 2.01 -7.91
C PHE A 31 -1.71 1.07 -8.75
N ILE A 32 -1.32 -0.20 -8.80
CA ILE A 32 -2.11 -1.29 -9.38
C ILE A 32 -2.18 -2.38 -8.31
N SER A 33 -3.39 -2.78 -7.93
CA SER A 33 -3.60 -3.89 -7.00
C SER A 33 -4.74 -4.77 -7.45
N ASP A 34 -4.81 -5.96 -6.88
CA ASP A 34 -6.05 -6.75 -6.92
C ASP A 34 -7.20 -5.94 -6.28
N GLY A 35 -8.43 -6.31 -6.59
CA GLY A 35 -9.64 -5.61 -6.18
C GLY A 35 -10.37 -6.13 -4.93
N PRO A 36 -9.81 -6.82 -3.92
CA PRO A 36 -10.62 -7.21 -2.76
C PRO A 36 -11.18 -5.99 -2.03
N THR A 37 -12.49 -6.03 -1.77
CA THR A 37 -13.31 -4.91 -1.27
C THR A 37 -12.99 -4.52 0.16
N MET A 38 -12.53 -5.45 1.00
CA MET A 38 -12.18 -5.18 2.40
C MET A 38 -10.79 -4.55 2.57
N GLN A 39 -9.91 -4.64 1.57
CA GLN A 39 -8.51 -4.22 1.66
C GLN A 39 -8.27 -2.92 0.90
N TYR A 40 -8.41 -2.95 -0.43
CA TYR A 40 -8.02 -1.82 -1.28
C TYR A 40 -9.22 -0.97 -1.73
N ARG A 41 -10.40 -1.57 -1.88
CA ARG A 41 -11.65 -0.87 -2.28
C ARG A 41 -12.53 -0.48 -1.10
N GLY A 42 -11.96 0.26 -0.14
CA GLY A 42 -12.65 0.68 1.09
C GLY A 42 -12.43 2.14 1.47
N LYS A 43 -13.39 2.73 2.20
CA LYS A 43 -13.40 4.16 2.61
C LYS A 43 -12.13 4.62 3.34
N LYS A 44 -11.54 3.74 4.15
CA LYS A 44 -10.28 4.02 4.86
C LYS A 44 -9.11 4.18 3.88
N ASN A 45 -9.01 3.29 2.88
CA ASN A 45 -7.98 3.39 1.86
C ASN A 45 -8.13 4.68 1.03
N PHE A 46 -9.38 5.06 0.72
CA PHE A 46 -9.65 6.29 -0.02
C PHE A 46 -9.18 7.52 0.76
N TYR A 47 -9.54 7.60 2.05
CA TYR A 47 -9.08 8.68 2.92
C TYR A 47 -7.56 8.76 3.01
N LEU A 48 -6.88 7.63 3.22
CA LEU A 48 -5.43 7.58 3.34
C LEU A 48 -4.75 7.97 2.01
N LEU A 49 -5.31 7.57 0.86
CA LEU A 49 -4.83 7.96 -0.47
C LEU A 49 -4.91 9.48 -0.70
N SER A 50 -5.98 10.13 -0.24
CA SER A 50 -6.15 11.58 -0.37
C SER A 50 -5.39 12.41 0.66
N THR A 51 -4.81 11.80 1.68
CA THR A 51 -4.17 12.52 2.80
C THR A 51 -2.66 12.28 2.86
N ILE A 52 -2.24 11.05 3.13
CA ILE A 52 -0.84 10.71 3.42
C ILE A 52 0.07 11.05 2.23
N LEU A 53 -0.33 10.75 1.00
CA LEU A 53 0.50 11.03 -0.18
C LEU A 53 0.80 12.52 -0.36
N PHE A 54 -0.20 13.37 -0.13
CA PHE A 54 -0.02 14.81 -0.27
C PHE A 54 0.80 15.39 0.87
N GLN A 55 0.64 14.86 2.09
CA GLN A 55 1.52 15.20 3.22
C GLN A 55 2.98 14.83 2.94
N MET A 56 3.22 13.77 2.17
CA MET A 56 4.56 13.38 1.71
C MET A 56 5.04 14.17 0.48
N GLY A 57 4.27 15.13 -0.03
CA GLY A 57 4.66 16.00 -1.15
C GLY A 57 4.47 15.41 -2.54
N PHE A 58 3.62 14.40 -2.72
CA PHE A 58 3.14 13.99 -4.06
C PHE A 58 2.02 14.93 -4.54
N THR A 59 1.91 15.14 -5.85
CA THR A 59 0.94 16.08 -6.45
C THR A 59 -0.27 15.38 -7.07
N ALA A 60 -0.16 14.09 -7.38
CA ALA A 60 -1.27 13.29 -7.86
C ALA A 60 -1.05 11.80 -7.57
N ALA A 61 -2.15 11.07 -7.43
CA ALA A 61 -2.11 9.63 -7.27
C ALA A 61 -3.27 8.95 -8.00
N ASN A 62 -2.98 7.76 -8.52
CA ASN A 62 -3.93 6.89 -9.18
C ASN A 62 -3.90 5.53 -8.54
N TRP A 63 -5.04 4.92 -8.27
CA TRP A 63 -5.11 3.52 -7.85
C TRP A 63 -6.09 2.77 -8.73
N SER A 64 -5.57 1.85 -9.54
CA SER A 64 -6.34 0.97 -10.42
C SER A 64 -6.52 -0.40 -9.79
N PHE A 65 -7.73 -0.95 -9.90
CA PHE A 65 -8.08 -2.25 -9.35
C PHE A 65 -8.28 -3.27 -10.47
N LEU A 66 -7.56 -4.39 -10.37
CA LEU A 66 -7.78 -5.56 -11.21
C LEU A 66 -9.01 -6.35 -10.73
N GLU A 67 -9.55 -7.21 -11.61
CA GLU A 67 -10.61 -8.15 -11.24
C GLU A 67 -10.11 -9.12 -10.15
N ALA A 68 -10.97 -9.45 -9.19
CA ALA A 68 -10.62 -10.33 -8.09
C ALA A 68 -10.14 -11.69 -8.63
N GLY A 69 -8.96 -12.13 -8.18
CA GLY A 69 -8.39 -13.42 -8.59
C GLY A 69 -7.82 -13.46 -10.01
N HIS A 70 -7.64 -12.31 -10.68
CA HIS A 70 -6.97 -12.25 -11.98
C HIS A 70 -5.52 -11.75 -11.88
N GLY A 71 -4.59 -12.66 -12.20
CA GLY A 71 -3.25 -12.36 -12.68
C GLY A 71 -2.15 -12.35 -11.62
N LYS A 72 -1.15 -13.21 -11.79
CA LYS A 72 0.14 -13.07 -11.10
C LYS A 72 0.79 -11.78 -11.60
N GLY A 73 1.10 -10.86 -10.70
CA GLY A 73 1.79 -9.62 -10.98
C GLY A 73 3.30 -9.69 -10.70
N PRO A 74 4.05 -8.62 -11.00
CA PRO A 74 5.46 -8.51 -10.64
C PRO A 74 5.72 -8.73 -9.14
N ALA A 75 4.78 -8.30 -8.29
CA ALA A 75 4.84 -8.51 -6.84
C ALA A 75 4.87 -10.01 -6.46
N ASP A 76 4.12 -10.86 -7.17
CA ASP A 76 4.14 -12.32 -6.96
C ASP A 76 5.50 -12.92 -7.32
N GLY A 77 6.16 -12.40 -8.36
CA GLY A 77 7.51 -12.83 -8.74
C GLY A 77 8.56 -12.50 -7.67
N VAL A 78 8.49 -11.29 -7.10
CA VAL A 78 9.35 -10.89 -5.98
C VAL A 78 9.05 -11.77 -4.76
N GLY A 79 7.78 -11.92 -4.40
CA GLY A 79 7.34 -12.75 -3.28
C GLY A 79 7.77 -14.21 -3.42
N ALA A 80 7.61 -14.80 -4.60
CA ALA A 80 8.03 -16.17 -4.89
C ALA A 80 9.56 -16.35 -4.81
N THR A 81 10.33 -15.32 -5.15
CA THR A 81 11.79 -15.34 -5.01
C THR A 81 12.22 -15.27 -3.55
N MET A 82 11.60 -14.38 -2.76
CA MET A 82 11.87 -14.27 -1.32
C MET A 82 11.48 -15.56 -0.58
N LYS A 83 10.31 -16.13 -0.91
CA LYS A 83 9.83 -17.39 -0.34
C LYS A 83 10.82 -18.54 -0.62
N ARG A 84 11.22 -18.73 -1.88
CA ARG A 84 12.21 -19.78 -2.22
C ARG A 84 13.55 -19.60 -1.52
N THR A 85 13.98 -18.35 -1.32
CA THR A 85 15.22 -18.06 -0.60
C THR A 85 15.09 -18.44 0.87
N ALA A 86 13.96 -18.11 1.51
CA ALA A 86 13.68 -18.51 2.89
C ALA A 86 13.56 -20.04 3.05
N ASP A 87 12.82 -20.69 2.15
CA ASP A 87 12.67 -22.15 2.13
C ASP A 87 14.04 -22.84 2.01
N SER A 88 14.96 -22.29 1.21
CA SER A 88 16.33 -22.81 1.11
C SER A 88 17.14 -22.66 2.39
N GLN A 89 16.91 -21.63 3.21
CA GLN A 89 17.61 -21.45 4.49
C GLN A 89 17.04 -22.41 5.54
N VAL A 90 15.72 -22.56 5.58
CA VAL A 90 15.04 -23.54 6.46
C VAL A 90 15.48 -24.96 6.14
N ALA A 91 15.55 -25.33 4.86
CA ALA A 91 16.04 -26.65 4.43
C ALA A 91 17.51 -26.93 4.83
N ARG A 92 18.29 -25.88 5.12
CA ARG A 92 19.69 -25.97 5.61
C ARG A 92 19.79 -25.91 7.14
N GLY A 93 18.67 -25.95 7.85
CA GLY A 93 18.62 -25.95 9.32
C GLY A 93 18.57 -24.57 9.97
N THR A 94 18.23 -23.51 9.22
CA THR A 94 18.01 -22.18 9.81
C THR A 94 16.56 -21.99 10.22
N ASP A 95 16.31 -21.71 11.50
CA ASP A 95 14.97 -21.40 11.98
C ASP A 95 14.59 -19.95 11.73
N ILE A 96 13.39 -19.72 11.16
CA ILE A 96 12.85 -18.39 10.85
C ILE A 96 11.48 -18.20 11.54
N PRO A 97 11.45 -17.98 12.87
CA PRO A 97 10.20 -17.96 13.64
C PRO A 97 9.46 -16.61 13.57
N THR A 98 10.11 -15.54 13.13
CA THR A 98 9.54 -14.18 13.17
C THR A 98 9.79 -13.41 11.86
N ALA A 99 8.99 -12.36 11.63
CA ALA A 99 9.20 -11.47 10.48
C ALA A 99 10.57 -10.78 10.52
N LYS A 100 11.09 -10.45 11.71
CA LYS A 100 12.43 -9.90 11.88
C LYS A 100 13.52 -10.92 11.54
N ALA A 101 13.37 -12.16 11.99
CA ALA A 101 14.28 -13.24 11.62
C ALA A 101 14.29 -13.45 10.10
N LEU A 102 13.12 -13.40 9.45
CA LEU A 102 13.01 -13.48 7.99
C LEU A 102 13.75 -12.33 7.31
N TYR A 103 13.54 -11.10 7.76
CA TYR A 103 14.23 -9.93 7.25
C TYR A 103 15.75 -10.06 7.37
N ASP A 104 16.26 -10.37 8.58
CA ASP A 104 17.70 -10.48 8.83
C ASP A 104 18.36 -11.60 8.03
N THR A 105 17.65 -12.72 7.88
CA THR A 105 18.12 -13.88 7.11
C THR A 105 18.20 -13.58 5.62
N LEU A 106 17.19 -12.88 5.06
CA LEU A 106 17.10 -12.63 3.63
C LEU A 106 17.92 -11.42 3.17
N LEU A 107 18.13 -10.41 4.03
CA LEU A 107 18.81 -9.17 3.69
C LEU A 107 20.17 -9.36 2.99
N PRO A 108 21.09 -10.23 3.46
CA PRO A 108 22.37 -10.44 2.77
C PRO A 108 22.27 -11.32 1.51
N LEU A 109 21.11 -11.93 1.25
CA LEU A 109 20.91 -12.94 0.20
C LEU A 109 20.14 -12.40 -1.01
N THR A 110 19.75 -11.12 -1.00
CA THR A 110 18.87 -10.54 -2.01
C THR A 110 19.36 -9.18 -2.49
N ASN A 111 19.12 -8.91 -3.77
CA ASN A 111 19.25 -7.56 -4.34
C ASN A 111 17.93 -6.76 -4.24
N VAL A 112 16.85 -7.40 -3.79
CA VAL A 112 15.57 -6.72 -3.53
C VAL A 112 15.73 -5.88 -2.27
N LYS A 113 15.44 -4.59 -2.35
CA LYS A 113 15.43 -3.73 -1.16
C LYS A 113 14.35 -4.21 -0.19
N LEU A 114 14.78 -4.73 0.96
CA LEU A 114 13.87 -5.09 2.05
C LEU A 114 13.69 -3.90 2.98
N LEU A 115 12.46 -3.67 3.41
CA LEU A 115 12.08 -2.65 4.39
C LEU A 115 11.29 -3.35 5.49
N TYR A 116 11.76 -3.23 6.73
CA TYR A 116 11.09 -3.81 7.88
C TYR A 116 10.17 -2.77 8.52
N VAL A 117 8.97 -3.20 8.90
CA VAL A 117 7.95 -2.34 9.53
C VAL A 117 7.58 -2.95 10.87
N GLU A 118 7.79 -2.17 11.92
CA GLU A 118 7.46 -2.51 13.29
C GLU A 118 5.95 -2.35 13.55
N GLU A 119 5.44 -3.05 14.56
CA GLU A 119 4.02 -3.00 14.91
C GLU A 119 3.59 -1.60 15.39
N ASP A 120 4.48 -0.85 16.02
CA ASP A 120 4.20 0.52 16.47
C ASP A 120 3.93 1.46 15.28
N GLN A 121 4.62 1.26 14.15
CA GLN A 121 4.39 2.02 12.92
C GLN A 121 2.98 1.75 12.35
N ILE A 122 2.52 0.50 12.42
CA ILE A 122 1.14 0.13 12.02
C ILE A 122 0.11 0.82 12.92
N ASN A 123 0.36 0.85 14.22
CA ASN A 123 -0.52 1.50 15.18
C ASN A 123 -0.57 3.03 14.97
N ARG A 124 0.56 3.67 14.62
CA ARG A 124 0.60 5.11 14.28
C ARG A 124 -0.24 5.44 13.06
N VAL A 125 -0.24 4.61 12.00
CA VAL A 125 -1.11 4.88 10.84
C VAL A 125 -2.60 4.75 11.22
N SER A 126 -2.92 3.86 12.17
CA SER A 126 -4.29 3.71 12.64
C SER A 126 -4.82 4.96 13.35
N THR A 127 -3.95 5.76 13.99
CA THR A 127 -4.36 7.02 14.64
C THR A 127 -4.62 8.15 13.64
N LEU A 128 -4.14 8.03 12.39
CA LEU A 128 -4.40 9.00 11.33
C LEU A 128 -5.82 8.88 10.76
N LEU A 129 -6.51 7.76 10.99
CA LEU A 129 -7.88 7.59 10.55
C LEU A 129 -8.85 8.33 11.47
N PRO A 130 -9.77 9.14 10.92
CA PRO A 130 -10.83 9.74 11.73
C PRO A 130 -11.77 8.65 12.26
N LYS A 131 -12.33 8.90 13.46
CA LYS A 131 -13.22 7.95 14.17
C LYS A 131 -14.44 7.56 13.32
N GLU A 132 -14.95 8.52 12.55
CA GLU A 132 -16.04 8.30 11.62
C GLU A 132 -15.62 8.63 10.20
N LEU A 133 -15.84 7.69 9.29
CA LEU A 133 -15.67 7.88 7.86
C LEU A 133 -16.98 7.54 7.17
N THR A 134 -17.51 8.49 6.40
CA THR A 134 -18.69 8.27 5.57
C THR A 134 -18.35 7.33 4.41
N THR A 135 -19.10 6.23 4.29
CA THR A 135 -18.99 5.32 3.15
C THR A 135 -19.41 6.04 1.87
N ILE A 136 -18.61 5.90 0.81
CA ILE A 136 -18.95 6.46 -0.50
C ILE A 136 -19.96 5.53 -1.18
N LYS A 137 -21.13 6.04 -1.57
CA LYS A 137 -22.10 5.28 -2.37
C LYS A 137 -21.44 4.87 -3.70
N GLY A 138 -21.61 3.62 -4.10
CA GLY A 138 -20.97 3.08 -5.33
C GLY A 138 -19.51 2.68 -5.16
N ALA A 139 -18.96 2.62 -3.94
CA ALA A 139 -17.57 2.19 -3.70
C ALA A 139 -17.25 0.77 -4.24
N LEU A 140 -18.26 -0.10 -4.37
CA LEU A 140 -18.09 -1.44 -4.94
C LEU A 140 -17.91 -1.42 -6.47
N GLU A 141 -18.37 -0.35 -7.13
CA GLU A 141 -18.25 -0.16 -8.58
C GLU A 141 -16.95 0.55 -8.98
N VAL A 142 -16.11 0.92 -8.01
CA VAL A 142 -14.82 1.58 -8.24
C VAL A 142 -13.89 0.62 -8.98
N LYS A 143 -13.48 1.02 -10.19
CA LYS A 143 -12.43 0.35 -10.97
C LYS A 143 -11.10 1.11 -10.93
N VAL A 144 -11.16 2.43 -10.87
CA VAL A 144 -10.00 3.31 -10.78
C VAL A 144 -10.33 4.50 -9.89
N MET A 145 -9.36 4.95 -9.11
CA MET A 145 -9.40 6.23 -8.42
C MET A 145 -8.34 7.15 -8.97
N HIS A 146 -8.73 8.34 -9.39
CA HIS A 146 -7.82 9.40 -9.80
C HIS A 146 -7.93 10.55 -8.81
N ASN A 147 -6.83 10.94 -8.19
CA ASN A 147 -6.79 12.05 -7.25
C ASN A 147 -5.86 13.16 -7.78
N ILE A 148 -6.43 14.36 -8.00
CA ILE A 148 -5.74 15.54 -8.53
C ILE A 148 -5.76 16.65 -7.48
N GLY A 149 -4.68 16.77 -6.71
CA GLY A 149 -4.58 17.77 -5.64
C GLY A 149 -5.23 17.36 -4.33
N ARG A 150 -5.20 18.23 -3.32
CA ARG A 150 -5.64 17.88 -1.96
C ARG A 150 -7.16 17.64 -1.93
N ASN A 151 -7.59 16.49 -1.38
CA ASN A 151 -9.00 16.12 -1.19
C ASN A 151 -9.89 16.08 -2.46
N ARG A 152 -9.32 15.93 -3.67
CA ARG A 152 -10.10 15.94 -4.92
C ARG A 152 -10.04 14.60 -5.66
N PHE A 153 -11.16 13.93 -5.79
CA PHE A 153 -11.28 12.67 -6.52
C PHE A 153 -12.00 12.86 -7.85
N PHE A 154 -11.29 12.67 -8.94
CA PHE A 154 -11.93 12.59 -10.25
C PHE A 154 -12.59 11.22 -10.39
N TRP A 155 -13.92 11.25 -10.50
CA TRP A 155 -14.74 10.07 -10.72
C TRP A 155 -15.54 10.25 -12.02
N PRO A 156 -15.33 9.42 -13.07
CA PRO A 156 -15.96 9.66 -14.37
C PRO A 156 -17.50 9.58 -14.40
N ARG A 157 -18.15 8.95 -13.40
CA ARG A 157 -19.61 8.70 -13.34
C ARG A 157 -20.37 9.43 -12.22
N LEU A 158 -19.77 10.42 -11.56
CA LEU A 158 -20.25 11.12 -10.36
C LEU A 158 -19.67 12.52 -10.42
N GLU A 159 -20.44 13.51 -10.01
CA GLU A 159 -19.93 14.87 -9.89
C GLU A 159 -18.70 14.93 -8.98
N ASP A 160 -17.72 15.73 -9.40
CA ASP A 160 -16.46 15.98 -8.71
C ASP A 160 -16.75 16.70 -7.37
N LYS A 161 -17.02 15.93 -6.32
CA LYS A 161 -17.30 16.49 -4.99
C LYS A 161 -15.99 16.81 -4.29
N ILE A 162 -15.64 18.09 -4.27
CA ILE A 162 -14.59 18.62 -3.39
C ILE A 162 -15.05 18.37 -1.96
N ARG A 163 -14.37 17.47 -1.24
CA ARG A 163 -14.54 17.38 0.21
C ARG A 163 -13.74 18.50 0.84
N LEU A 164 -14.44 19.60 1.12
CA LEU A 164 -13.97 20.58 2.09
C LEU A 164 -13.96 19.88 3.44
N ASP A 165 -12.80 20.00 4.07
CA ASP A 165 -12.28 19.45 5.32
C ASP A 165 -13.34 19.07 6.37
#